data_AF-A0A966HCY9-F1
#
_entry.id   AF-A0A966HCY9-F1
#
_cell.length_a   1.000
_cell.length_b   1.000
_cell.length_c   1.000
_cell.angle_alpha   90.00
_cell.angle_beta   90.00
_cell.angle_gamma   90.00
#
_symmetry.space_group_name_H-M   'P 1'
#
loop_
_entity.id
_entity.type
_entity.pdbx_description
1 polymer ?
#
loop_
_entity_poly.entity_id
_entity_poly.type
_entity_poly.pdbx_seq_one_letter_code
_entity_poly.pdbx_strand_id
1 'polypeptide(L)'
;MKQRNQQKGFTIIEVVLVLAIAALIFLVVFLAVPALRRSQRDTQRRSDIGRLQTAITNYAGNHQGGLPTAEMLLDTTASGFVSKYMTSVGDKWGDPKVGTYTITNTAGGILISAAWDETTSNVNYLTNAKCNDDGTVTTGLGNRQFAIQIVLENNDLYCLGN
;
A
#
# COMPACT_ATOMS: atom_id res chain seq x y z
N MET A 1 1.14 -62.91 -39.38
CA MET A 1 -0.12 -62.16 -39.13
C MET A 1 0.25 -60.82 -38.51
N LYS A 2 -0.06 -59.71 -39.17
CA LYS A 2 0.31 -58.35 -38.73
C LYS A 2 -0.79 -57.83 -37.81
N GLN A 3 -0.56 -57.77 -36.50
CA GLN A 3 -1.55 -57.22 -35.57
C GLN A 3 -1.76 -55.73 -35.84
N ARG A 4 -3.00 -55.34 -36.18
CA ARG A 4 -3.39 -53.93 -36.28
C ARG A 4 -3.64 -53.40 -34.88
N ASN A 5 -2.73 -52.57 -34.38
CA ASN A 5 -2.96 -51.80 -33.17
C ASN A 5 -4.16 -50.86 -33.39
N GLN A 6 -5.25 -51.09 -32.65
CA GLN A 6 -6.40 -50.19 -32.62
C GLN A 6 -5.97 -48.92 -31.87
N GLN A 7 -5.65 -47.85 -32.61
CA GLN A 7 -5.41 -46.56 -32.00
C GLN A 7 -6.74 -46.05 -31.44
N LYS A 8 -6.87 -46.02 -30.11
CA LYS A 8 -8.01 -45.40 -29.43
C LYS A 8 -7.93 -43.89 -29.67
N GLY A 9 -8.83 -43.36 -30.49
CA GLY A 9 -9.00 -41.91 -30.66
C GLY A 9 -9.65 -41.30 -29.41
N PHE A 10 -9.23 -40.07 -29.07
CA PHE A 10 -9.87 -39.27 -28.03
C PHE A 10 -11.33 -38.96 -28.45
N THR A 11 -12.28 -39.12 -27.53
CA THR A 11 -13.70 -38.85 -27.85
C THR A 11 -14.01 -37.36 -27.72
N ILE A 12 -14.94 -36.85 -28.55
CA ILE A 12 -15.37 -35.44 -28.49
C ILE A 12 -15.98 -35.12 -27.11
N ILE A 13 -16.73 -36.06 -26.53
CA ILE A 13 -17.36 -35.88 -25.22
C ILE A 13 -16.33 -35.68 -24.10
N GLU A 14 -15.20 -36.37 -24.18
CA GLU A 14 -14.11 -36.27 -23.21
C GLU A 14 -13.43 -34.90 -23.29
N VAL A 15 -13.26 -34.37 -24.50
CA VAL A 15 -12.75 -33.00 -24.70
C VAL A 15 -13.73 -31.94 -24.17
N VAL A 16 -15.03 -32.10 -24.44
CA VAL A 16 -16.07 -31.14 -23.99
C VAL A 16 -16.15 -31.09 -22.46
N LEU A 17 -16.07 -32.23 -21.78
CA LEU A 17 -16.11 -32.29 -20.32
C LEU A 17 -14.91 -31.56 -19.68
N VAL A 18 -13.72 -31.71 -20.26
CA VAL A 18 -12.51 -31.02 -19.79
C VAL A 18 -12.65 -29.50 -19.98
N LEU A 19 -13.13 -29.06 -21.14
CA LEU A 19 -13.33 -27.63 -21.40
C LEU A 19 -14.38 -27.01 -20.48
N ALA A 20 -15.44 -27.73 -20.14
CA ALA A 20 -16.47 -27.26 -19.20
C ALA A 20 -15.90 -27.01 -17.79
N ILE A 21 -15.09 -27.94 -17.27
CA ILE A 21 -14.44 -27.77 -15.96
C ILE A 21 -13.39 -26.66 -16.02
N ALA A 22 -12.59 -26.61 -17.09
CA ALA A 22 -11.60 -25.56 -17.28
C ALA A 22 -12.23 -24.16 -17.29
N ALA A 23 -13.35 -23.98 -17.99
CA ALA A 23 -14.09 -22.71 -18.02
C ALA A 23 -14.57 -22.28 -16.63
N LEU A 24 -15.07 -23.22 -15.82
CA LEU A 24 -15.51 -22.94 -14.45
C LEU A 24 -14.36 -22.53 -13.54
N ILE A 25 -13.20 -23.19 -13.65
CA ILE A 25 -11.99 -22.82 -12.90
C ILE A 25 -11.51 -21.42 -13.30
N PHE A 26 -11.45 -21.14 -14.61
CA PHE A 26 -11.02 -19.82 -15.09
C PHE A 26 -11.93 -18.69 -14.60
N LEU A 27 -13.25 -18.91 -14.53
CA LEU A 27 -14.18 -17.94 -13.98
C LEU A 27 -13.83 -17.56 -12.53
N VAL A 28 -13.57 -18.54 -11.67
CA VAL A 28 -13.20 -18.29 -10.27
C VAL A 28 -11.86 -17.57 -10.18
N VAL A 29 -10.86 -18.01 -10.96
CA VAL A 29 -9.51 -17.42 -10.96
C VAL A 29 -9.55 -15.93 -11.35
N PHE A 30 -10.32 -15.57 -12.38
CA PHE A 30 -10.41 -14.17 -12.82
C PHE A 30 -11.08 -13.26 -11.81
N LEU A 31 -12.00 -13.77 -10.98
CA LEU A 31 -12.61 -12.99 -9.90
C LEU A 31 -11.69 -12.89 -8.67
N ALA A 32 -11.04 -14.00 -8.31
CA ALA A 32 -10.27 -14.10 -7.06
C ALA A 32 -8.91 -13.39 -7.13
N VAL A 33 -8.16 -13.53 -8.23
CA VAL A 33 -6.79 -12.99 -8.33
C VAL A 33 -6.74 -11.46 -8.21
N PRO A 34 -7.62 -10.67 -8.85
CA PRO A 34 -7.62 -9.21 -8.67
C PRO A 34 -7.92 -8.78 -7.24
N ALA A 35 -8.81 -9.48 -6.54
CA ALA A 35 -9.14 -9.20 -5.13
C ALA A 35 -7.93 -9.51 -4.22
N LEU A 36 -7.27 -10.66 -4.41
CA LEU A 36 -6.08 -11.03 -3.65
C LEU A 36 -4.93 -10.03 -3.86
N ARG A 37 -4.69 -9.62 -5.12
CA ARG A 37 -3.66 -8.63 -5.44
C ARG A 37 -3.92 -7.29 -4.74
N ARG A 38 -5.18 -6.84 -4.63
CA ARG A 38 -5.53 -5.63 -3.87
C ARG A 38 -5.17 -5.76 -2.40
N SER A 39 -5.56 -6.86 -1.76
CA SER A 39 -5.24 -7.13 -0.36
C SER A 39 -3.73 -7.18 -0.07
N GLN A 40 -2.94 -7.79 -0.96
CA GLN A 40 -1.48 -7.79 -0.83
C GLN A 40 -0.88 -6.39 -0.93
N ARG A 41 -1.37 -5.56 -1.86
CA ARG A 41 -0.92 -4.18 -2.01
C ARG A 41 -1.29 -3.32 -0.80
N ASP A 42 -2.49 -3.46 -0.26
CA ASP A 42 -2.88 -2.74 0.97
C ASP A 42 -2.05 -3.17 2.19
N THR A 43 -1.71 -4.46 2.28
CA THR A 43 -0.78 -4.95 3.32
C THR A 43 0.59 -4.32 3.18
N GLN A 44 1.10 -4.21 1.95
CA GLN A 44 2.38 -3.54 1.68
C GLN A 44 2.32 -2.05 2.03
N ARG A 45 1.25 -1.33 1.65
CA ARG A 45 1.05 0.08 2.05
C ARG A 45 1.08 0.26 3.56
N ARG A 46 0.36 -0.58 4.30
CA ARG A 46 0.37 -0.55 5.78
C ARG A 46 1.78 -0.76 6.34
N SER A 47 2.52 -1.72 5.78
CA SER A 47 3.93 -1.96 6.15
C SER A 47 4.82 -0.76 5.85
N ASP A 48 4.66 -0.11 4.70
CA ASP A 48 5.42 1.09 4.33
C ASP A 48 5.14 2.25 5.30
N ILE A 49 3.88 2.50 5.63
CA ILE A 49 3.52 3.52 6.64
C ILE A 49 4.09 3.17 8.02
N GLY A 50 4.09 1.90 8.43
CA GLY A 50 4.72 1.47 9.68
C GLY A 50 6.24 1.72 9.70
N ARG A 51 6.91 1.50 8.56
CA ARG A 51 8.34 1.81 8.42
C ARG A 51 8.59 3.32 8.47
N LEU A 52 7.73 4.14 7.85
CA LEU A 52 7.81 5.60 7.93
C LEU A 52 7.59 6.10 9.37
N GLN A 53 6.61 5.55 10.08
CA GLN A 53 6.34 5.85 11.49
C GLN A 53 7.54 5.53 12.38
N THR A 54 8.18 4.38 12.16
CA THR A 54 9.41 3.98 12.85
C THR A 54 10.57 4.94 12.53
N ALA A 55 10.76 5.32 11.27
CA ALA A 55 11.79 6.27 10.86
C ALA A 55 11.60 7.65 11.51
N ILE A 56 10.37 8.15 11.56
CA ILE A 56 10.03 9.43 12.22
C ILE A 56 10.27 9.34 13.73
N THR A 57 9.89 8.23 14.35
CA THR A 57 10.13 7.99 15.79
C THR A 57 11.62 7.96 16.11
N ASN A 58 12.42 7.28 15.30
CA ASN A 58 13.88 7.25 15.43
C ASN A 58 14.50 8.63 15.23
N TYR A 59 14.01 9.40 14.25
CA TYR A 59 14.43 10.79 14.07
C TYR A 59 14.15 11.62 15.32
N ALA A 60 12.92 11.53 15.86
CA ALA A 60 12.53 12.25 17.06
C ALA A 60 13.39 11.88 18.27
N GLY A 61 13.71 10.60 18.45
CA GLY A 61 14.62 10.12 19.49
C GLY A 61 16.01 10.76 19.40
N ASN A 62 16.53 10.97 18.19
CA ASN A 62 17.83 11.59 17.95
C ASN A 62 17.81 13.14 17.97
N HIS A 63 16.62 13.76 17.92
CA HIS A 63 16.46 15.22 17.83
C HIS A 63 15.66 15.80 19.00
N GLN A 64 15.83 15.24 20.22
CA GLN A 64 15.21 15.75 21.46
C GLN A 64 13.67 15.81 21.42
N GLY A 65 13.06 14.88 20.68
CA GLY A 65 11.62 14.83 20.43
C GLY A 65 11.14 15.77 19.31
N GLY A 66 12.06 16.43 18.59
CA GLY A 66 11.75 17.21 17.39
C GLY A 66 11.31 16.32 16.25
N LEU A 67 10.16 16.62 15.65
CA LEU A 67 9.63 15.90 14.50
C LEU A 67 10.24 16.45 13.19
N PRO A 68 10.38 15.61 12.14
CA PRO A 68 10.80 16.10 10.84
C PRO A 68 9.75 17.07 10.29
N THR A 69 10.22 18.14 9.65
CA THR A 69 9.33 19.14 9.07
C THR A 69 8.70 18.63 7.77
N ALA A 70 7.65 19.32 7.33
CA ALA A 70 7.02 19.12 6.04
C ALA A 70 8.04 19.06 4.90
N GLU A 71 8.91 20.06 4.86
CA GLU A 71 9.88 20.32 3.81
C GLU A 71 10.91 19.19 3.75
N MET A 72 11.32 18.67 4.91
CA MET A 72 12.24 17.54 4.97
C MET A 72 11.65 16.27 4.35
N LEU A 73 10.34 16.03 4.51
CA LEU A 73 9.68 14.87 3.91
C LEU A 73 9.39 15.04 2.42
N LEU A 74 9.18 16.29 1.98
CA LEU A 74 8.92 16.65 0.58
C LEU A 74 10.22 16.74 -0.25
N ASP A 75 11.37 16.91 0.40
CA ASP A 75 12.66 16.95 -0.27
C ASP A 75 13.01 15.58 -0.87
N THR A 76 13.09 15.53 -2.20
CA THR A 76 13.42 14.32 -2.98
C THR A 76 14.92 14.18 -3.26
N THR A 77 15.73 15.14 -2.83
CA THR A 77 17.20 15.07 -2.98
C THR A 77 17.80 14.09 -1.96
N ALA A 78 19.13 13.91 -2.02
CA ALA A 78 19.84 13.03 -1.08
C ALA A 78 19.78 13.52 0.39
N SER A 79 19.50 14.80 0.64
CA SER A 79 19.30 15.34 1.99
C SER A 79 17.90 15.09 2.54
N GLY A 80 16.96 14.72 1.67
CA GLY A 80 15.58 14.48 2.01
C GLY A 80 15.40 13.39 3.06
N PHE A 81 14.39 13.55 3.92
CA PHE A 81 14.11 12.61 4.99
C PHE A 81 13.85 11.21 4.44
N VAL A 82 12.99 11.08 3.43
CA VAL A 82 12.67 9.78 2.82
C VAL A 82 13.93 9.16 2.22
N SER A 83 14.70 9.93 1.44
CA SER A 83 15.95 9.48 0.84
C SER A 83 16.98 8.98 1.86
N LYS A 84 17.06 9.64 3.02
CA LYS A 84 18.04 9.34 4.07
C LYS A 84 17.62 8.17 4.96
N TYR A 85 16.35 8.14 5.37
CA TYR A 85 15.86 7.21 6.40
C TYR A 85 15.05 6.03 5.85
N MET A 86 14.57 6.08 4.60
CA MET A 86 13.69 5.04 4.03
C MET A 86 14.34 4.24 2.90
N THR A 87 15.26 4.83 2.12
CA THR A 87 15.84 4.21 0.91
C THR A 87 17.31 3.80 1.04
N SER A 88 17.96 4.06 2.19
CA SER A 88 19.40 3.77 2.38
C SER A 88 19.74 2.28 2.50
N VAL A 89 18.73 1.40 2.66
CA VAL A 89 18.91 -0.06 2.86
C VAL A 89 18.46 -0.89 1.65
N GLY A 90 18.40 -0.30 0.44
CA GLY A 90 17.93 -1.01 -0.76
C GLY A 90 16.42 -1.30 -0.77
N ASP A 91 15.71 -0.83 0.25
CA ASP A 91 14.26 -0.90 0.32
C ASP A 91 13.61 0.09 -0.64
N LYS A 92 12.62 -0.38 -1.38
CA LYS A 92 11.82 0.44 -2.29
C LYS A 92 10.72 1.15 -1.49
N TRP A 93 10.88 2.45 -1.25
CA TRP A 93 9.77 3.31 -0.84
C TRP A 93 8.91 3.62 -2.07
N GLY A 94 7.69 3.08 -2.13
CA GLY A 94 6.78 3.35 -3.24
C GLY A 94 5.50 2.51 -3.23
N ASP A 95 4.41 3.11 -3.68
CA ASP A 95 3.11 2.45 -3.83
C ASP A 95 3.20 1.27 -4.82
N PRO A 96 2.72 0.08 -4.47
CA PRO A 96 2.83 -1.11 -5.30
C PRO A 96 1.97 -1.08 -6.58
N LYS A 97 1.06 -0.12 -6.73
CA LYS A 97 0.24 0.11 -7.94
C LYS A 97 0.66 1.39 -8.66
N VAL A 98 0.78 2.51 -7.93
CA VAL A 98 0.98 3.85 -8.49
C VAL A 98 2.47 4.18 -8.68
N GLY A 99 3.37 3.55 -7.93
CA GLY A 99 4.81 3.81 -7.99
C GLY A 99 5.30 4.68 -6.86
N THR A 100 5.24 6.01 -6.97
CA THR A 100 5.81 6.91 -5.96
C THR A 100 4.74 7.38 -4.99
N TYR A 101 5.01 7.33 -3.68
CA TYR A 101 4.17 8.00 -2.68
C TYR A 101 4.41 9.51 -2.74
N THR A 102 3.35 10.29 -2.86
CA THR A 102 3.39 11.75 -2.71
C THR A 102 3.07 12.07 -1.26
N ILE A 103 4.07 12.49 -0.49
CA ILE A 103 3.80 12.99 0.84
C ILE A 103 3.14 14.36 0.68
N THR A 104 2.00 14.57 1.33
CA THR A 104 1.39 15.89 1.44
C THR A 104 1.55 16.36 2.88
N ASN A 105 2.05 17.59 3.02
CA ASN A 105 1.96 18.29 4.30
C ASN A 105 0.75 19.21 4.23
N THR A 106 -0.13 19.12 5.21
CA THR A 106 -1.16 20.13 5.38
C THR A 106 -1.14 20.62 6.80
N ALA A 107 -0.22 21.55 7.07
CA ALA A 107 -0.36 22.51 8.16
C ALA A 107 -1.77 23.15 8.02
N GLY A 108 -2.75 22.65 8.79
CA GLY A 108 -4.13 23.12 8.71
C GLY A 108 -5.21 22.07 8.41
N GLY A 109 -4.95 20.77 8.56
CA GLY A 109 -6.04 19.79 8.72
C GLY A 109 -6.90 19.56 7.49
N ILE A 110 -6.32 19.55 6.29
CA ILE A 110 -6.99 18.86 5.18
C ILE A 110 -6.91 17.36 5.49
N LEU A 111 -8.04 16.83 5.93
CA LEU A 111 -8.27 15.40 6.07
C LEU A 111 -8.27 14.81 4.66
N ILE A 112 -7.51 13.73 4.45
CA ILE A 112 -7.68 12.95 3.22
C ILE A 112 -9.09 12.36 3.27
N SER A 113 -9.85 12.51 2.18
CA SER A 113 -11.11 11.77 2.03
C SER A 113 -10.79 10.28 1.82
N ALA A 114 -11.65 9.41 2.35
CA ALA A 114 -11.59 7.96 2.17
C ALA A 114 -12.01 7.56 0.74
N ALA A 115 -11.31 8.08 -0.27
CA ALA A 115 -11.54 7.78 -1.67
C ALA A 115 -10.20 7.40 -2.32
N TRP A 116 -10.09 6.14 -2.72
CA TRP A 116 -8.91 5.65 -3.42
C TRP A 116 -8.81 6.28 -4.81
N ASP A 117 -7.60 6.71 -5.17
CA ASP A 117 -7.25 7.18 -6.51
C ASP A 117 -6.29 6.16 -7.16
N GLU A 118 -6.61 5.70 -8.37
CA GLU A 118 -5.74 4.77 -9.10
C GLU A 118 -4.49 5.43 -9.70
N THR A 119 -4.44 6.77 -9.72
CA THR A 119 -3.41 7.56 -10.38
C THR A 119 -2.47 8.25 -9.41
N THR A 120 -2.89 8.48 -8.16
CA THR A 120 -2.08 9.13 -7.13
C THR A 120 -2.10 8.32 -5.84
N SER A 121 -0.99 8.34 -5.10
CA SER A 121 -0.89 7.69 -3.78
C SER A 121 -0.37 8.72 -2.78
N ASN A 122 -1.30 9.35 -2.06
CA ASN A 122 -1.01 10.43 -1.14
C ASN A 122 -0.82 9.90 0.27
N VAL A 123 0.32 10.26 0.89
CA VAL A 123 0.60 10.02 2.30
C VAL A 123 0.51 11.35 3.03
N ASN A 124 -0.53 11.53 3.84
CA ASN A 124 -0.68 12.76 4.61
C ASN A 124 0.11 12.65 5.90
N TYR A 125 1.05 13.57 6.10
CA TYR A 125 1.80 13.66 7.34
C TYR A 125 1.43 14.94 8.08
N LEU A 126 0.88 14.79 9.28
CA LEU A 126 0.48 15.87 10.15
C LEU A 126 1.31 15.84 11.43
N THR A 127 1.89 16.98 11.79
CA THR A 127 2.40 17.20 13.13
C THR A 127 1.27 17.75 14.00
N ASN A 128 1.43 17.69 15.33
CA ASN A 128 0.43 18.19 16.26
C ASN A 128 -0.92 17.44 16.11
N ALA A 129 -0.86 16.15 15.77
CA ALA A 129 -2.02 15.32 15.47
C ALA A 129 -1.89 13.88 15.99
N LYS A 130 -3.01 13.18 16.15
CA LYS A 130 -3.08 11.75 16.49
C LYS A 130 -4.12 11.04 15.62
N CYS A 131 -3.96 9.73 15.44
CA CYS A 131 -4.93 8.87 14.78
C CYS A 131 -6.12 8.52 15.69
N ASN A 132 -7.30 8.43 15.09
CA ASN A 132 -8.52 7.88 15.70
C ASN A 132 -8.75 6.43 15.21
N ASP A 133 -9.66 5.70 15.85
CA ASP A 133 -9.95 4.30 15.56
C ASP A 133 -10.51 4.06 14.14
N ASP A 134 -11.12 5.08 13.55
CA ASP A 134 -11.67 5.08 12.18
C ASP A 134 -10.67 5.52 11.11
N GLY A 135 -9.40 5.71 11.49
CA GLY A 135 -8.34 6.20 10.59
C GLY A 135 -8.35 7.72 10.38
N THR A 136 -9.33 8.45 10.92
CA THR A 136 -9.30 9.93 10.89
C THR A 136 -8.23 10.48 11.84
N VAL A 137 -7.99 11.79 11.81
CA VAL A 137 -7.03 12.46 12.70
C VAL A 137 -7.67 13.54 13.54
N THR A 138 -7.22 13.64 14.78
CA THR A 138 -7.48 14.79 15.64
C THR A 138 -6.24 15.69 15.66
N THR A 139 -6.39 16.98 15.37
CA THR A 139 -5.32 17.98 15.34
C THR A 139 -5.35 18.89 16.57
N GLY A 140 -4.37 19.77 16.75
CA GLY A 140 -4.32 20.73 17.86
C GLY A 140 -3.79 20.13 19.17
N LEU A 141 -2.96 19.08 19.05
CA LEU A 141 -2.30 18.36 20.12
C LEU A 141 -0.89 18.92 20.44
N GLY A 142 -0.01 18.11 21.03
CA GLY A 142 1.35 18.53 21.35
C GLY A 142 2.30 18.53 20.15
N ASN A 143 3.34 19.37 20.16
CA ASN A 143 4.35 19.48 19.09
C ASN A 143 5.21 18.21 18.87
N ARG A 144 5.03 17.20 19.71
CA ARG A 144 5.72 15.89 19.63
C ARG A 144 4.82 14.78 19.13
N GLN A 145 3.55 15.08 18.83
CA GLN A 145 2.58 14.13 18.32
C GLN A 145 2.49 14.26 16.81
N PHE A 146 2.43 13.14 16.12
CA PHE A 146 2.22 13.11 14.68
C PHE A 146 1.24 12.01 14.28
N ALA A 147 0.64 12.20 13.11
CA ALA A 147 -0.18 11.21 12.45
C ALA A 147 0.19 11.12 10.98
N ILE A 148 0.19 9.90 10.46
CA ILE A 148 0.41 9.59 9.06
C ILE A 148 -0.84 8.87 8.58
N GLN A 149 -1.46 9.38 7.52
CA GLN A 149 -2.64 8.80 6.92
C GLN A 149 -2.36 8.38 5.47
N ILE A 150 -3.00 7.30 5.04
CA ILE A 150 -3.05 6.87 3.65
C ILE A 150 -4.42 6.25 3.37
N VAL A 151 -4.93 6.42 2.16
CA VAL A 151 -6.13 5.72 1.69
C VAL A 151 -5.72 4.39 1.04
N LEU A 152 -6.46 3.33 1.33
CA LEU A 152 -6.24 2.00 0.77
C LEU A 152 -7.18 1.70 -0.40
N GLU A 153 -6.88 0.68 -1.20
CA GLU A 153 -7.64 0.35 -2.42
C GLU A 153 -9.08 -0.10 -2.16
N ASN A 154 -9.42 -0.42 -0.91
CA ASN A 154 -10.78 -0.69 -0.47
C ASN A 154 -11.55 0.55 -0.01
N ASN A 155 -10.99 1.76 -0.24
CA ASN A 155 -11.50 3.04 0.26
C ASN A 155 -11.46 3.20 1.79
N ASP A 156 -10.68 2.38 2.49
CA ASP A 156 -10.47 2.59 3.92
C ASP A 156 -9.34 3.59 4.15
N LEU A 157 -9.51 4.42 5.19
CA LEU A 157 -8.47 5.30 5.67
C LEU A 157 -7.62 4.55 6.71
N TYR A 158 -6.32 4.45 6.46
CA TYR A 158 -5.37 3.90 7.40
C TYR A 158 -4.56 5.02 8.03
N CYS A 159 -4.40 4.97 9.36
CA CYS A 159 -3.64 5.95 10.11
C CYS A 159 -2.70 5.28 11.11
N LEU A 160 -1.47 5.80 11.20
CA LEU A 160 -0.53 5.49 12.27
C LEU A 160 0.14 6.76 12.81
N GLY A 161 0.39 6.79 14.11
CA GLY A 161 1.05 7.89 14.80
C GLY A 161 1.88 7.38 15.97
N ASN A 162 2.24 8.29 16.88
CA ASN A 162 2.89 7.99 18.15
C ASN A 162 2.02 8.29 19.38
#